data_AF-A0A358IWE8-F1
#
_entry.id   AF-A0A358IWE8-F1
#
_cell.length_a   1.000
_cell.length_b   1.000
_cell.length_c   1.000
_cell.angle_alpha   90.00
_cell.angle_beta   90.00
_cell.angle_gamma   90.00
#
_symmetry.space_group_name_H-M   'P 1'
#
loop_
_entity.id
_entity.type
_entity.pdbx_description
1 polymer ?
#
loop_
_entity_poly.entity_id
_entity_poly.type
_entity_poly.pdbx_seq_one_letter_code
_entity_poly.pdbx_strand_id
1 'polypeptide(L)'
;MVQPVLHRLPLAVAFSAGALTLASCGVNERDPHRFEALAQSVAAIPVSAEGEGEATASAAPARAPRQRATPLKVELMTPHELWDAREGLGRVRRTSAATPAAASAYPDFEVPAPAVPTERPSTPTARHVQLGAFSSEEGARAAWSRLSRSAGGAALSGLQPAYEAVEVGGRRLVRLKVAATAEQAQILCRDLAASDPWCARSGGAAA
;
A
#
# COMPACT_ATOMS: atom_id res chain seq x y z
N MET A 1 59.84 -40.94 42.57
CA MET A 1 59.06 -39.78 43.05
C MET A 1 58.11 -39.33 41.95
N VAL A 2 56.81 -39.37 42.27
CA VAL A 2 55.67 -38.59 41.72
C VAL A 2 55.37 -38.64 40.21
N GLN A 3 54.35 -39.43 39.85
CA GLN A 3 53.47 -39.19 38.69
C GLN A 3 52.42 -38.11 39.05
N PRO A 4 51.97 -37.25 38.12
CA PRO A 4 50.79 -36.42 38.34
C PRO A 4 49.51 -37.07 37.80
N VAL A 5 48.79 -37.70 38.73
CA VAL A 5 47.36 -37.56 39.06
C VAL A 5 46.35 -37.28 37.93
N LEU A 6 45.65 -38.35 37.53
CA LEU A 6 44.28 -38.34 37.00
C LEU A 6 43.33 -37.63 37.97
N HIS A 7 42.71 -36.53 37.54
CA HIS A 7 41.56 -35.95 38.23
C HIS A 7 40.26 -36.53 37.65
N ARG A 8 39.53 -37.26 38.49
CA ARG A 8 38.11 -37.59 38.30
C ARG A 8 37.30 -36.84 39.36
N LEU A 9 36.05 -36.51 38.95
CA LEU A 9 34.84 -36.12 39.71
C LEU A 9 34.52 -34.61 39.79
N PRO A 10 33.24 -34.19 39.95
CA PRO A 10 31.96 -34.84 39.59
C PRO A 10 30.84 -33.90 39.02
N LEU A 11 29.82 -34.54 38.42
CA LEU A 11 28.37 -34.28 38.51
C LEU A 11 27.77 -32.87 38.23
N ALA A 12 27.12 -32.77 37.07
CA ALA A 12 25.85 -32.10 36.77
C ALA A 12 25.37 -30.89 37.62
N VAL A 13 25.39 -29.69 37.04
CA VAL A 13 24.39 -28.62 37.30
C VAL A 13 24.22 -27.75 36.04
N ALA A 14 22.96 -27.41 35.74
CA ALA A 14 22.47 -26.34 34.87
C ALA A 14 22.56 -26.51 33.33
N PHE A 15 21.65 -27.35 32.84
CA PHE A 15 20.85 -26.98 31.66
C PHE A 15 20.22 -25.58 31.84
N SER A 16 19.92 -24.93 30.72
CA SER A 16 18.99 -23.79 30.56
C SER A 16 19.43 -22.40 31.03
N ALA A 17 20.10 -21.65 30.14
CA ALA A 17 20.02 -20.18 30.10
C ALA A 17 20.34 -19.67 28.68
N GLY A 18 19.38 -19.78 27.77
CA GLY A 18 19.54 -19.24 26.40
C GLY A 18 18.29 -19.28 25.52
N ALA A 19 17.10 -19.48 26.10
CA ALA A 19 15.84 -19.65 25.38
C ALA A 19 14.80 -18.58 25.74
N LEU A 20 15.19 -17.29 25.72
CA LEU A 20 14.30 -16.19 26.14
C LEU A 20 14.19 -15.00 25.17
N THR A 21 14.47 -15.15 23.87
CA THR A 21 14.26 -14.05 22.89
C THR A 21 13.22 -14.34 21.79
N LEU A 22 12.40 -15.39 21.93
CA LEU A 22 11.33 -15.73 20.95
C LEU A 22 9.91 -15.30 21.36
N ALA A 23 9.74 -14.37 22.31
CA ALA A 23 8.42 -13.96 22.81
C ALA A 23 7.91 -12.61 22.28
N SER A 24 8.16 -12.25 21.01
CA SER A 24 7.62 -11.03 20.39
C SER A 24 6.57 -11.26 19.30
N CYS A 25 5.95 -12.44 19.24
CA CYS A 25 4.66 -12.65 18.58
C CYS A 25 3.67 -13.21 19.61
N GLY A 26 2.79 -12.36 20.16
CA GLY A 26 1.73 -12.83 21.08
C GLY A 26 1.35 -11.89 22.22
N VAL A 27 1.81 -10.64 22.23
CA VAL A 27 1.45 -9.70 23.30
C VAL A 27 -0.05 -9.32 23.30
N ASN A 28 -0.76 -9.60 22.21
CA ASN A 28 -2.18 -9.28 22.05
C ASN A 28 -3.13 -10.41 22.45
N GLU A 29 -2.60 -11.58 22.86
CA GLU A 29 -3.37 -12.81 22.94
C GLU A 29 -3.79 -13.25 24.35
N ARG A 30 -3.53 -12.44 25.40
CA ARG A 30 -3.66 -12.87 26.81
C ARG A 30 -5.00 -12.62 27.51
N ASP A 31 -5.86 -11.72 27.04
CA ASP A 31 -7.14 -11.43 27.70
C ASP A 31 -8.31 -12.26 27.11
N PRO A 32 -8.90 -13.23 27.84
CA PRO A 32 -10.02 -14.01 27.32
C PRO A 32 -11.31 -13.20 27.09
N HIS A 33 -11.44 -11.99 27.66
CA HIS A 33 -12.64 -11.16 27.57
C HIS A 33 -12.56 -10.06 26.52
N ARG A 34 -11.46 -9.94 25.78
CA ARG A 34 -11.27 -8.89 24.77
C ARG A 34 -12.30 -8.90 23.64
N PHE A 35 -12.77 -10.09 23.26
CA PHE A 35 -13.83 -10.22 22.26
C PHE A 35 -15.19 -9.76 22.81
N GLU A 36 -15.47 -10.01 24.09
CA GLU A 36 -16.68 -9.53 24.77
C GLU A 36 -16.65 -8.01 24.91
N ALA A 37 -15.52 -7.44 25.32
CA ALA A 37 -15.33 -6.00 25.42
C ALA A 37 -15.50 -5.30 24.06
N LEU A 38 -14.97 -5.91 22.99
CA LEU A 38 -15.18 -5.42 21.62
C LEU A 38 -16.65 -5.54 21.21
N ALA A 39 -17.30 -6.66 21.48
CA ALA A 39 -18.72 -6.88 21.17
C ALA A 39 -19.62 -5.85 21.90
N GLN A 40 -19.37 -5.60 23.18
CA GLN A 40 -20.07 -4.56 23.95
C GLN A 40 -19.79 -3.15 23.42
N SER A 41 -18.57 -2.87 22.94
CA SER A 41 -18.28 -1.58 22.31
C SER A 41 -19.06 -1.35 21.02
N VAL A 42 -19.26 -2.39 20.21
CA VAL A 42 -20.03 -2.33 18.96
C VAL A 42 -21.54 -2.26 19.25
N ALA A 43 -22.02 -3.06 20.22
CA ALA A 43 -23.42 -3.04 20.63
C ALA A 43 -23.85 -1.70 21.23
N ALA A 44 -22.92 -0.94 21.81
CA ALA A 44 -23.17 0.39 22.35
C ALA A 44 -23.27 1.48 21.27
N ILE A 45 -22.97 1.20 20.00
CA ILE A 45 -23.11 2.18 18.91
C ILE A 45 -24.61 2.38 18.64
N PRO A 46 -25.18 3.56 18.93
CA PRO A 46 -26.60 3.80 18.70
C PRO A 46 -26.86 3.82 17.20
N VAL A 47 -27.54 2.79 16.69
CA VAL A 47 -28.06 2.77 15.33
C VAL A 47 -29.43 3.43 15.38
N SER A 48 -29.53 4.67 14.91
CA SER A 48 -30.83 5.29 14.64
C SER A 48 -31.45 4.55 13.47
N ALA A 49 -32.27 3.54 13.76
CA ALA A 49 -33.22 3.03 12.78
C ALA A 49 -34.26 4.13 12.58
N GLU A 50 -34.21 4.80 11.44
CA GLU A 50 -35.32 5.62 10.94
C GLU A 50 -36.47 4.67 10.59
N GLY A 51 -37.22 4.30 11.62
CA GLY A 51 -38.52 3.63 11.58
C GLY A 51 -39.54 4.58 12.19
N GLU A 52 -40.61 4.81 11.44
CA GLU A 52 -41.67 5.76 11.73
C GLU A 52 -42.41 5.45 13.04
N GLY A 53 -42.59 6.48 13.88
CA GLY A 53 -43.72 6.61 14.81
C GLY A 53 -43.69 5.83 16.13
N GLU A 54 -43.16 6.45 17.21
CA GLU A 54 -43.88 6.67 18.49
C GLU A 54 -42.98 7.53 19.38
N ALA A 55 -43.32 8.81 19.54
CA ALA A 55 -42.51 9.78 20.28
C ALA A 55 -42.74 9.65 21.79
N THR A 56 -41.80 9.04 22.52
CA THR A 56 -41.63 9.31 23.95
C THR A 56 -40.52 10.34 24.13
N ALA A 57 -40.92 11.58 24.42
CA ALA A 57 -40.03 12.72 24.63
C ALA A 57 -39.24 12.56 25.94
N SER A 58 -38.00 12.06 25.84
CA SER A 58 -37.00 12.23 26.89
C SER A 58 -36.42 13.64 26.78
N ALA A 59 -36.63 14.44 27.82
CA ALA A 59 -36.23 15.84 27.90
C ALA A 59 -34.70 16.00 27.86
N ALA A 60 -34.15 16.31 26.69
CA ALA A 60 -32.79 16.81 26.55
C ALA A 60 -32.71 18.29 26.96
N PRO A 61 -31.64 18.75 27.64
CA PRO A 61 -31.47 20.16 27.96
C PRO A 61 -31.39 21.00 26.68
N ALA A 62 -32.04 22.16 26.72
CA ALA A 62 -32.26 23.07 25.60
C ALA A 62 -30.98 23.33 24.79
N ARG A 63 -30.88 22.70 23.63
CA ARG A 63 -29.83 22.97 22.65
C ARG A 63 -30.06 24.36 22.09
N ALA A 64 -29.08 25.25 22.24
CA ALA A 64 -29.08 26.59 21.65
C ALA A 64 -29.52 26.52 20.17
N PRO A 65 -30.29 27.51 19.67
CA PRO A 65 -30.76 27.50 18.30
C PRO A 65 -29.54 27.45 17.37
N ARG A 66 -29.36 26.32 16.68
CA ARG A 66 -28.38 26.21 15.61
C ARG A 66 -28.70 27.29 14.60
N GLN A 67 -27.77 28.22 14.38
CA GLN A 67 -27.87 29.16 13.27
C GLN A 67 -28.15 28.34 12.02
N ARG A 68 -29.21 28.68 11.29
CA ARG A 68 -29.55 27.99 10.04
C ARG A 68 -28.36 28.20 9.11
N ALA A 69 -27.61 27.13 8.85
CA ALA A 69 -26.50 27.18 7.91
C ALA A 69 -27.05 27.65 6.56
N THR A 70 -26.42 28.68 5.99
CA THR A 70 -26.78 29.15 4.66
C THR A 70 -26.64 28.01 3.66
N PRO A 71 -27.55 27.86 2.69
CA PRO A 71 -27.49 26.78 1.72
C PRO A 71 -26.17 26.84 0.95
N LEU A 72 -25.50 25.70 0.88
CA LEU A 72 -24.26 25.56 0.11
C LEU A 72 -24.58 25.72 -1.37
N LYS A 73 -23.86 26.61 -2.05
CA LYS A 73 -23.91 26.70 -3.51
C LYS A 73 -23.00 25.62 -4.07
N VAL A 74 -23.58 24.74 -4.89
CA VAL A 74 -22.84 23.72 -5.63
C VAL A 74 -22.83 24.16 -7.08
N GLU A 75 -21.65 24.48 -7.61
CA GLU A 75 -21.46 24.75 -9.03
C GLU A 75 -20.83 23.53 -9.68
N LEU A 76 -21.37 23.13 -10.84
CA LEU A 76 -20.80 22.07 -11.64
C LEU A 76 -19.66 22.67 -12.46
N MET A 77 -18.45 22.23 -12.16
CA MET A 77 -17.27 22.54 -12.97
C MET A 77 -16.94 21.35 -13.85
N THR A 78 -16.36 21.61 -15.02
CA THR A 78 -15.76 20.56 -15.83
C THR A 78 -14.51 20.01 -15.14
N PRO A 79 -14.07 18.78 -15.47
CA PRO A 79 -12.89 18.19 -14.84
C PRO A 79 -11.61 19.04 -14.96
N HIS A 80 -11.45 19.79 -16.06
CA HIS A 80 -10.29 20.66 -16.27
C HIS A 80 -10.38 21.93 -15.41
N GLU A 81 -11.55 22.57 -15.36
CA GLU A 81 -11.76 23.75 -14.51
C GLU A 81 -11.56 23.42 -13.03
N LEU A 82 -11.98 22.22 -12.60
CA LEU A 82 -11.75 21.75 -11.23
C LEU A 82 -10.25 21.58 -10.92
N TRP A 83 -9.48 21.11 -11.90
CA TRP A 83 -8.04 20.96 -11.78
C TRP A 83 -7.32 22.31 -11.72
N ASP A 84 -7.73 23.27 -12.54
CA ASP A 84 -7.17 24.62 -12.57
C ASP A 84 -7.53 25.41 -11.29
N ALA A 85 -8.76 25.24 -10.79
CA ALA A 85 -9.21 25.88 -9.56
C ALA A 85 -8.41 25.44 -8.32
N ARG A 86 -7.79 24.25 -8.34
CA ARG A 86 -6.94 23.77 -7.24
C ARG A 86 -5.76 24.71 -6.96
N GLU A 87 -5.17 25.28 -8.00
CA GLU A 87 -4.03 26.20 -7.87
C GLU A 87 -4.46 27.58 -7.34
N GLY A 88 -5.71 27.98 -7.56
CA GLY A 88 -6.29 29.23 -7.05
C GLY A 88 -6.83 29.16 -5.61
N LEU A 89 -7.30 27.98 -5.17
CA LEU A 89 -7.85 27.76 -3.82
C LEU A 89 -6.76 27.59 -2.73
N GLY A 90 -5.49 27.49 -3.13
CA GLY A 90 -4.33 27.47 -2.22
C GLY A 90 -4.14 28.74 -1.36
N ARG A 91 -4.99 29.76 -1.56
CA ARG A 91 -5.02 31.01 -0.78
C ARG A 91 -6.04 31.00 0.37
N VAL A 92 -6.66 29.85 0.69
CA VAL A 92 -7.23 29.66 2.04
C VAL A 92 -6.05 29.65 3.01
N ARG A 93 -5.85 30.80 3.65
CA ARG A 93 -4.77 31.17 4.55
C ARG A 93 -4.51 30.10 5.62
N ARG A 94 -3.66 29.12 5.31
CA ARG A 94 -2.70 28.60 6.29
C ARG A 94 -1.65 29.69 6.45
N THR A 95 -1.68 30.38 7.59
CA THR A 95 -0.64 31.34 7.98
C THR A 95 0.71 30.61 8.04
N SER A 96 1.51 30.78 6.99
CA SER A 96 2.94 30.54 7.00
C SER A 96 3.58 31.61 6.12
N ALA A 97 4.64 32.19 6.65
CA ALA A 97 5.21 33.48 6.26
C ALA A 97 5.48 33.61 4.75
N ALA A 98 5.12 34.77 4.20
CA ALA A 98 5.33 35.13 2.81
C ALA A 98 6.73 35.71 2.59
N THR A 99 7.45 35.18 1.59
CA THR A 99 8.55 35.87 0.90
C THR A 99 8.00 36.31 -0.47
N PRO A 100 8.11 37.58 -0.88
CA PRO A 100 7.58 38.01 -2.18
C PRO A 100 8.49 37.53 -3.32
N ALA A 101 7.91 36.81 -4.28
CA ALA A 101 8.56 36.46 -5.54
C ALA A 101 8.44 37.63 -6.54
N ALA A 102 9.58 38.02 -7.12
CA ALA A 102 9.64 38.96 -8.23
C ALA A 102 9.06 38.33 -9.50
N ALA A 103 8.22 39.09 -10.20
CA ALA A 103 7.71 38.75 -11.52
C ALA A 103 8.83 38.78 -12.55
N SER A 104 9.09 37.65 -13.22
CA SER A 104 9.87 37.62 -14.45
C SER A 104 8.89 37.51 -15.62
N ALA A 105 8.74 38.60 -16.36
CA ALA A 105 8.09 38.60 -17.66
C ALA A 105 8.92 37.75 -18.63
N TYR A 106 8.31 36.73 -19.22
CA TYR A 106 8.86 36.02 -20.38
C TYR A 106 8.22 36.61 -21.65
N PRO A 107 9.00 36.91 -22.70
CA PRO A 107 8.46 37.38 -23.96
C PRO A 107 7.80 36.25 -24.75
N ASP A 108 6.77 36.64 -25.50
CA ASP A 108 5.96 35.86 -26.43
C ASP A 108 6.85 35.11 -27.44
N PHE A 109 6.70 33.79 -27.54
CA PHE A 109 7.23 33.01 -28.65
C PHE A 109 6.10 32.79 -29.65
N GLU A 110 6.20 33.46 -30.79
CA GLU A 110 5.42 33.22 -32.01
C GLU A 110 5.30 31.70 -32.27
N VAL A 111 4.08 31.18 -32.22
CA VAL A 111 3.76 29.75 -32.42
C VAL A 111 3.66 29.47 -33.92
N PRO A 112 4.55 28.66 -34.53
CA PRO A 112 4.26 28.11 -35.86
C PRO A 112 3.15 27.07 -35.73
N ALA A 113 2.20 27.10 -36.66
CA ALA A 113 1.05 26.20 -36.70
C ALA A 113 1.43 24.72 -36.46
N PRO A 114 0.61 23.94 -35.74
CA PRO A 114 0.93 22.56 -35.41
C PRO A 114 0.97 21.73 -36.70
N ALA A 115 2.16 21.28 -37.07
CA ALA A 115 2.30 20.15 -37.97
C ALA A 115 1.63 18.94 -37.31
N VAL A 116 0.61 18.39 -37.97
CA VAL A 116 -0.08 17.17 -37.56
C VAL A 116 0.98 16.08 -37.33
N PRO A 117 1.15 15.55 -36.11
CA PRO A 117 2.10 14.46 -35.91
C PRO A 117 1.56 13.25 -36.65
N THR A 118 2.27 12.80 -37.68
CA THR A 118 2.17 11.40 -38.12
C THR A 118 2.53 10.55 -36.91
N GLU A 119 1.51 9.93 -36.33
CA GLU A 119 1.61 9.01 -35.20
C GLU A 119 2.55 7.86 -35.62
N ARG A 120 3.82 7.96 -35.24
CA ARG A 120 4.73 6.83 -35.35
C ARG A 120 4.12 5.73 -34.50
N PRO A 121 4.08 4.47 -34.96
CA PRO A 121 3.63 3.37 -34.12
C PRO A 121 4.49 3.39 -32.86
N SER A 122 3.84 3.69 -31.74
CA SER A 122 4.47 3.73 -30.43
C SER A 122 4.98 2.32 -30.16
N THR A 123 6.29 2.11 -30.25
CA THR A 123 6.89 0.84 -29.85
C THR A 123 6.40 0.52 -28.44
N PRO A 124 5.80 -0.65 -28.19
CA PRO A 124 5.21 -0.94 -26.90
C PRO A 124 6.32 -0.87 -25.85
N THR A 125 6.27 0.17 -25.00
CA THR A 125 7.23 0.35 -23.91
C THR A 125 7.08 -0.79 -22.93
N ALA A 126 8.07 -1.68 -22.90
CA ALA A 126 8.13 -2.74 -21.90
C ALA A 126 8.23 -2.13 -20.49
N ARG A 127 7.39 -2.62 -19.58
CA ARG A 127 7.36 -2.25 -18.17
C ARG A 127 7.89 -3.43 -17.34
N HIS A 128 8.48 -3.13 -16.18
CA HIS A 128 8.86 -4.17 -15.23
C HIS A 128 7.67 -4.50 -14.32
N VAL A 129 7.19 -5.74 -14.38
CA VAL A 129 6.14 -6.28 -13.50
C VAL A 129 6.79 -7.04 -12.36
N GLN A 130 6.49 -6.71 -11.11
CA GLN A 130 7.04 -7.43 -9.95
C GLN A 130 6.19 -8.66 -9.62
N LEU A 131 6.79 -9.85 -9.74
CA LEU A 131 6.12 -11.11 -9.44
C LEU A 131 6.18 -11.45 -7.95
N GLY A 132 7.23 -11.00 -7.24
CA GLY A 132 7.38 -11.23 -5.81
C GLY A 132 8.64 -10.61 -5.21
N ALA A 133 8.76 -10.74 -3.88
CA ALA A 133 9.94 -10.34 -3.11
C ALA A 133 10.38 -11.48 -2.20
N PHE A 134 11.66 -11.83 -2.25
CA PHE A 134 12.25 -12.99 -1.58
C PHE A 134 13.37 -12.57 -0.64
N SER A 135 13.69 -13.38 0.36
CA SER A 135 14.80 -13.09 1.29
C SER A 135 16.18 -13.37 0.70
N SER A 136 16.27 -14.11 -0.41
CA SER A 136 17.51 -14.43 -1.10
C SER A 136 17.31 -14.59 -2.61
N GLU A 137 18.40 -14.54 -3.36
CA GLU A 137 18.38 -14.72 -4.81
C GLU A 137 18.09 -16.18 -5.20
N GLU A 138 18.62 -17.14 -4.44
CA GLU A 138 18.32 -18.57 -4.61
C GLU A 138 16.82 -18.82 -4.43
N GLY A 139 16.20 -18.18 -3.44
CA GLY A 139 14.76 -18.24 -3.20
C GLY A 139 13.96 -17.68 -4.37
N ALA A 140 14.41 -16.56 -4.95
CA ALA A 140 13.78 -15.97 -6.13
C ALA A 140 13.93 -16.85 -7.38
N ARG A 141 15.10 -17.45 -7.61
CA ARG A 141 15.34 -18.40 -8.72
C ARG A 141 14.48 -19.67 -8.58
N ALA A 142 14.37 -20.20 -7.36
CA ALA A 142 13.50 -21.34 -7.07
C ALA A 142 12.02 -20.98 -7.29
N ALA A 143 11.59 -19.78 -6.91
CA ALA A 143 10.23 -19.30 -7.14
C ALA A 143 9.91 -19.14 -8.62
N TRP A 144 10.80 -18.54 -9.41
CA TRP A 144 10.67 -18.48 -10.87
C TRP A 144 10.46 -19.87 -11.47
N SER A 145 11.31 -20.83 -11.10
CA SER A 145 11.21 -22.21 -11.57
C SER A 145 9.86 -22.87 -11.25
N ARG A 146 9.28 -22.58 -10.07
CA ARG A 146 7.95 -23.08 -9.70
C ARG A 146 6.85 -22.40 -10.50
N LEU A 147 6.92 -21.08 -10.67
CA LEU A 147 5.94 -20.32 -11.45
C LEU A 147 5.91 -20.78 -12.91
N SER A 148 7.07 -20.97 -13.54
CA SER A 148 7.17 -21.44 -14.93
C SER A 148 6.58 -22.84 -15.15
N ARG A 149 6.50 -23.67 -14.10
CA ARG A 149 5.89 -25.02 -14.16
C ARG A 149 4.44 -25.06 -13.67
N SER A 150 3.94 -23.94 -13.14
CA SER A 150 2.56 -23.85 -12.65
C SER A 150 1.57 -23.78 -13.82
N ALA A 151 0.27 -23.91 -13.54
CA ALA A 151 -0.78 -23.76 -14.56
C ALA A 151 -0.72 -22.39 -15.29
N GLY A 152 -0.28 -21.33 -14.60
CA GLY A 152 -0.06 -20.00 -15.19
C GLY A 152 1.31 -19.82 -15.88
N GLY A 153 2.16 -20.85 -15.91
CA GLY A 153 3.52 -20.78 -16.45
C GLY A 153 3.60 -20.42 -17.94
N ALA A 154 2.54 -20.69 -18.70
CA ALA A 154 2.45 -20.29 -20.10
C ALA A 154 2.59 -18.77 -20.29
N ALA A 155 2.06 -17.96 -19.35
CA ALA A 155 2.16 -16.51 -19.37
C ALA A 155 3.61 -15.99 -19.21
N LEU A 156 4.50 -16.82 -18.68
CA LEU A 156 5.92 -16.51 -18.50
C LEU A 156 6.79 -16.93 -19.71
N SER A 157 6.21 -17.62 -20.68
CA SER A 157 6.96 -18.14 -21.82
C SER A 157 7.57 -17.00 -22.64
N GLY A 158 8.89 -17.07 -22.86
CA GLY A 158 9.64 -16.03 -23.57
C GLY A 158 9.97 -14.79 -22.74
N LEU A 159 9.51 -14.70 -21.48
CA LEU A 159 9.91 -13.64 -20.57
C LEU A 159 11.18 -14.03 -19.80
N GLN A 160 12.00 -13.03 -19.50
CA GLN A 160 13.23 -13.22 -18.72
C GLN A 160 13.07 -12.66 -17.31
N PRO A 161 13.45 -13.42 -16.27
CA PRO A 161 13.44 -12.93 -14.90
C PRO A 161 14.62 -11.98 -14.66
N ALA A 162 14.34 -10.88 -13.97
CA ALA A 162 15.33 -9.98 -13.39
C ALA A 162 15.28 -10.10 -11.86
N TYR A 163 16.46 -10.28 -11.25
CA TYR A 163 16.63 -10.39 -9.80
C TYR A 163 17.32 -9.14 -9.28
N GLU A 164 16.58 -8.33 -8.52
CA GLU A 164 17.09 -7.04 -8.02
C GLU A 164 17.20 -7.08 -6.49
N ALA A 165 18.43 -7.01 -5.98
CA ALA A 165 18.67 -6.88 -4.55
C ALA A 165 18.33 -5.47 -4.06
N VAL A 166 17.50 -5.37 -3.02
CA VAL A 166 17.02 -4.13 -2.44
C VAL A 166 17.03 -4.20 -0.91
N GLU A 167 17.27 -3.07 -0.25
CA GLU A 167 17.12 -2.92 1.20
C GLU A 167 15.83 -2.16 1.50
N VAL A 168 14.94 -2.75 2.31
CA VAL A 168 13.67 -2.12 2.70
C VAL A 168 13.52 -2.23 4.22
N GLY A 169 13.55 -1.09 4.92
CA GLY A 169 13.44 -1.07 6.38
C GLY A 169 14.56 -1.84 7.10
N GLY A 170 15.79 -1.78 6.57
CA GLY A 170 16.95 -2.48 7.12
C GLY A 170 16.98 -4.00 6.85
N ARG A 171 16.14 -4.48 5.93
CA ARG A 171 16.10 -5.89 5.52
C ARG A 171 16.45 -6.01 4.04
N ARG A 172 17.41 -6.90 3.76
CA ARG A 172 17.75 -7.30 2.40
C ARG A 172 16.68 -8.18 1.81
N LEU A 173 16.18 -7.81 0.64
CA LEU A 173 15.23 -8.57 -0.15
C LEU A 173 15.71 -8.63 -1.61
N VAL A 174 15.17 -9.58 -2.36
CA VAL A 174 15.36 -9.71 -3.80
C VAL A 174 14.00 -9.62 -4.47
N ARG A 175 13.80 -8.59 -5.29
CA ARG A 175 12.61 -8.42 -6.12
C ARG A 175 12.78 -9.25 -7.40
N LEU A 176 11.82 -10.13 -7.67
CA LEU A 176 11.71 -10.85 -8.94
C LEU A 176 10.81 -10.04 -9.87
N LYS A 177 11.37 -9.60 -11.00
CA LYS A 177 10.66 -8.80 -12.00
C LYS A 177 10.76 -9.42 -13.39
N VAL A 178 9.81 -9.09 -14.26
CA VAL A 178 9.88 -9.42 -15.69
C VAL A 178 9.57 -8.18 -16.52
N ALA A 179 10.28 -8.00 -17.63
CA ALA A 179 9.93 -6.98 -18.61
C ALA A 179 8.77 -7.50 -19.48
N ALA A 180 7.64 -6.79 -19.48
CA ALA A 180 6.43 -7.18 -20.17
C ALA A 180 5.75 -5.96 -20.82
N THR A 181 5.10 -6.18 -21.96
CA THR A 181 4.16 -5.22 -22.55
C THR A 181 2.93 -5.05 -21.64
N ALA A 182 2.09 -4.04 -21.90
CA ALA A 182 0.88 -3.82 -21.11
C ALA A 182 -0.07 -5.02 -21.16
N GLU A 183 -0.22 -5.62 -22.34
CA GLU A 183 -1.05 -6.79 -22.58
C GLU A 183 -0.51 -8.02 -21.84
N GLN A 184 0.81 -8.27 -21.94
CA GLN A 184 1.46 -9.35 -21.19
C GLN A 184 1.34 -9.13 -19.68
N ALA A 185 1.48 -7.90 -19.19
CA ALA A 185 1.32 -7.59 -17.77
C ALA A 185 -0.08 -7.94 -17.26
N GLN A 186 -1.14 -7.67 -18.02
CA GLN A 186 -2.52 -8.04 -17.64
C GLN A 186 -2.68 -9.56 -17.51
N ILE A 187 -2.15 -10.32 -18.48
CA ILE A 187 -2.14 -11.78 -18.46
C ILE A 187 -1.40 -12.30 -17.22
N LEU A 188 -0.21 -11.75 -16.93
CA LEU A 188 0.58 -12.11 -15.76
C LEU A 188 -0.16 -11.84 -14.44
N CYS A 189 -0.83 -10.70 -14.31
CA CYS A 189 -1.58 -10.36 -13.09
C CYS A 189 -2.77 -11.31 -12.87
N ARG A 190 -3.48 -11.68 -13.94
CA ARG A 190 -4.61 -12.60 -13.88
C ARG A 190 -4.18 -14.02 -13.54
N ASP A 191 -3.12 -14.51 -14.19
CA ASP A 191 -2.77 -15.93 -14.19
C ASP A 191 -1.78 -16.33 -13.08
N LEU A 192 -1.05 -15.37 -12.49
CA LEU A 192 0.02 -15.63 -11.52
C LEU A 192 -0.16 -14.98 -10.14
N ALA A 193 -1.28 -14.25 -9.93
CA ALA A 193 -1.53 -13.49 -8.68
C ALA A 193 -0.32 -12.62 -8.27
N ALA A 194 0.29 -11.93 -9.24
CA ALA A 194 1.50 -11.15 -9.04
C ALA A 194 1.30 -10.05 -7.98
N SER A 195 2.27 -9.92 -7.06
CA SER A 195 2.24 -8.95 -5.96
C SER A 195 2.68 -7.55 -6.39
N ASP A 196 2.16 -7.07 -7.52
CA ASP A 196 2.41 -5.71 -8.01
C ASP A 196 1.22 -4.79 -7.65
N PRO A 197 1.46 -3.60 -7.08
CA PRO A 197 0.39 -2.63 -6.85
C PRO A 197 -0.39 -2.27 -8.12
N TRP A 198 0.23 -2.37 -9.29
CA TRP A 198 -0.45 -2.24 -10.57
C TRP A 198 -1.42 -3.40 -10.81
N CYS A 199 -1.04 -4.65 -10.54
CA CYS A 199 -1.93 -5.81 -10.67
C CYS A 199 -3.19 -5.68 -9.83
N ALA A 200 -3.07 -5.15 -8.60
CA ALA A 200 -4.22 -4.90 -7.73
C ALA A 200 -5.19 -3.85 -8.30
N ARG A 201 -4.70 -2.87 -9.08
CA ARG A 201 -5.54 -1.85 -9.74
C ARG A 201 -6.11 -2.32 -11.07
N SER A 202 -5.32 -3.07 -11.84
CA SER A 202 -5.69 -3.56 -13.17
C SER A 202 -6.61 -4.78 -13.13
N GLY A 203 -6.53 -5.61 -12.08
CA GLY A 203 -7.40 -6.78 -11.87
C GLY A 203 -8.83 -6.44 -11.40
N GLY A 204 -9.11 -5.18 -11.06
CA GLY A 204 -10.45 -4.71 -10.68
C GLY A 204 -11.30 -4.21 -11.85
N ALA A 205 -10.79 -4.22 -13.08
CA ALA A 205 -11.46 -3.65 -14.26
C ALA A 205 -12.16 -4.69 -15.16
N ALA A 206 -12.54 -5.86 -14.61
CA ALA A 206 -13.37 -6.84 -15.31
C ALA A 206 -14.59 -7.16 -14.45
N ALA A 207 -15.70 -6.47 -14.73
CA ALA A 207 -17.06 -6.87 -14.40
C ALA A 207 -17.86 -6.90 -15.71
#